data_AF-A0A0N0L0I7-F1
#
_entry.id   AF-A0A0N0L0I7-F1
#
_cell.length_a   1.000
_cell.length_b   1.000
_cell.length_c   1.000
_cell.angle_alpha   90.00
_cell.angle_beta   90.00
_cell.angle_gamma   90.00
#
_symmetry.space_group_name_H-M   'P 1'
#
loop_
_entity.id
_entity.type
_entity.pdbx_description
1 polymer ?
#
loop_
_entity_poly.entity_id
_entity_poly.type
_entity_poly.pdbx_seq_one_letter_code
_entity_poly.pdbx_strand_id
1 'polypeptide(L)'
;MALSDDGLLLGVASTTRHDQAVGGLPALELSTIYVDERAHGTGVAALLLQVSLGDEDAYLLVFSFNERAQRFYSKHGFHHTGDSQTDPGTGLEEQRWVRRGLQQAPFR
;
A
#
# COMPACT_ATOMS: atom_id res chain seq x y z
N MET A 1 -0.60 -7.57 11.49
CA MET A 1 -1.97 -8.07 11.69
C MET A 1 -2.63 -7.23 12.78
N ALA A 2 -3.94 -6.99 12.69
CA ALA A 2 -4.74 -6.29 13.68
C ALA A 2 -5.86 -7.20 14.19
N LEU A 3 -6.04 -7.26 15.51
CA LEU A 3 -7.04 -8.07 16.19
C LEU A 3 -7.94 -7.16 17.05
N SER A 4 -9.17 -7.58 17.32
CA SER A 4 -9.99 -6.99 18.38
C SER A 4 -9.51 -7.44 19.76
N ASP A 5 -10.05 -6.84 20.82
CA ASP A 5 -9.76 -7.25 22.21
C ASP A 5 -10.13 -8.71 22.48
N ASP A 6 -11.18 -9.21 21.82
CA ASP A 6 -11.62 -10.61 21.88
C ASP A 6 -10.84 -11.54 20.93
N GLY A 7 -9.78 -11.04 20.27
CA GLY A 7 -8.91 -11.82 19.39
C GLY A 7 -9.44 -12.05 17.97
N LEU A 8 -10.52 -11.38 17.55
CA LEU A 8 -11.03 -11.50 16.18
C LEU A 8 -10.09 -10.80 15.19
N LEU A 9 -9.82 -11.44 14.05
CA LEU A 9 -9.03 -10.82 12.98
C LEU A 9 -9.77 -9.65 12.34
N LEU A 10 -9.22 -8.44 12.49
CA LEU A 10 -9.76 -7.21 11.87
C LEU A 10 -9.03 -6.85 10.57
N GLY A 11 -7.79 -7.28 10.41
CA GLY A 11 -7.06 -7.04 9.17
C GLY A 11 -5.61 -7.54 9.19
N VAL A 12 -5.03 -7.61 8.00
CA VAL A 12 -3.65 -8.04 7.77
C VAL A 12 -2.97 -7.07 6.83
N ALA A 13 -1.66 -6.93 7.01
CA ALA A 13 -0.79 -6.31 6.04
C ALA A 13 0.48 -7.15 5.96
N SER A 14 1.05 -7.26 4.77
CA SER A 14 2.33 -7.91 4.52
C SER A 14 3.17 -7.02 3.62
N THR A 15 4.48 -7.13 3.78
CA THR A 15 5.46 -6.37 3.02
C THR A 15 6.51 -7.30 2.47
N THR A 16 7.00 -6.99 1.27
CA THR A 16 8.19 -7.61 0.71
C THR A 16 9.30 -6.59 0.63
N ARG A 17 10.51 -6.97 1.02
CA ARG A 17 11.70 -6.13 0.84
C ARG A 17 12.56 -6.73 -0.25
N HIS A 18 12.93 -5.90 -1.22
CA HIS A 18 13.80 -6.24 -2.32
C HIS A 18 15.20 -5.70 -2.05
N ASP A 19 16.24 -6.53 -2.27
CA ASP A 19 17.63 -6.16 -1.98
C ASP A 19 18.16 -5.00 -2.82
N GLN A 20 17.57 -4.78 -4.00
CA GLN A 20 17.86 -3.63 -4.85
C GLN A 20 16.57 -2.98 -5.33
N ALA A 21 16.60 -1.65 -5.45
CA ALA A 21 15.55 -0.86 -6.09
C ALA A 21 15.40 -1.28 -7.56
N VAL A 22 14.47 -2.18 -7.84
CA VAL A 22 14.20 -2.64 -9.21
C VAL A 22 13.46 -1.52 -9.97
N GLY A 23 13.98 -1.14 -11.14
CA GLY A 23 13.30 -0.18 -12.02
C GLY A 23 13.08 1.21 -11.40
N GLY A 24 13.91 1.60 -10.43
CA GLY A 24 13.76 2.86 -9.71
C GLY A 24 12.66 2.86 -8.65
N LEU A 25 12.04 1.73 -8.32
CA LEU A 25 11.07 1.62 -7.24
C LEU A 25 11.75 1.61 -5.86
N PRO A 26 11.06 2.04 -4.79
CA PRO A 26 11.51 1.80 -3.42
C PRO A 26 11.78 0.31 -3.15
N ALA A 27 12.68 0.02 -2.21
CA ALA A 27 12.99 -1.35 -1.82
C ALA A 27 11.83 -2.05 -1.08
N LEU A 28 10.91 -1.28 -0.49
CA LEU A 28 9.78 -1.79 0.28
C LEU A 28 8.50 -1.82 -0.56
N GLU A 29 7.89 -2.98 -0.66
CA GLU A 29 6.59 -3.20 -1.27
C GLU A 29 5.54 -3.50 -0.20
N LEU A 30 4.39 -2.84 -0.27
CA LEU A 30 3.19 -3.30 0.44
C LEU A 30 2.48 -4.37 -0.42
N SER A 31 2.82 -5.64 -0.18
CA SER A 31 2.33 -6.76 -1.01
C SER A 31 0.87 -7.11 -0.73
N THR A 32 0.36 -6.88 0.49
CA THR A 32 -1.06 -7.06 0.80
C THR A 32 -1.47 -6.12 1.92
N ILE A 33 -2.67 -5.57 1.81
CA ILE A 33 -3.40 -5.01 2.95
C ILE A 33 -4.89 -5.31 2.80
N TYR A 34 -5.46 -5.91 3.82
CA TYR A 34 -6.87 -6.27 3.87
C TYR A 34 -7.43 -5.93 5.24
N VAL A 35 -8.65 -5.39 5.25
CA VAL A 35 -9.41 -5.11 6.46
C VAL A 35 -10.78 -5.71 6.28
N ASP A 36 -11.22 -6.45 7.30
CA ASP A 36 -12.56 -7.03 7.36
C ASP A 36 -13.60 -5.91 7.22
N GLU A 37 -14.70 -6.18 6.52
CA GLU A 37 -15.75 -5.19 6.28
C GLU A 37 -16.30 -4.56 7.57
N ARG A 38 -16.35 -5.34 8.66
CA ARG A 38 -16.83 -4.90 9.97
C ARG A 38 -15.93 -3.84 10.60
N ALA A 39 -14.68 -3.79 10.16
CA ALA A 39 -13.67 -2.83 10.64
C ALA A 39 -13.45 -1.68 9.65
N HIS A 40 -14.22 -1.57 8.56
CA HIS A 40 -14.11 -0.41 7.66
C HIS A 40 -14.53 0.88 8.39
N GLY A 41 -13.86 1.99 8.08
CA GLY A 41 -14.13 3.29 8.71
C GLY A 41 -13.59 3.47 10.14
N THR A 42 -13.02 2.43 10.76
CA THR A 42 -12.49 2.48 12.14
C THR A 42 -11.05 3.00 12.24
N GLY A 43 -10.35 3.11 11.12
CA GLY A 43 -8.93 3.49 11.08
C GLY A 43 -7.95 2.30 11.09
N VAL A 44 -8.42 1.06 11.18
CA VAL A 44 -7.56 -0.15 11.16
C VAL A 44 -6.62 -0.20 9.94
N ALA A 45 -7.11 0.16 8.74
CA ALA A 45 -6.27 0.19 7.54
C ALA A 45 -5.10 1.19 7.67
N ALA A 46 -5.35 2.37 8.24
CA ALA A 46 -4.32 3.39 8.45
C ALA A 46 -3.29 2.94 9.48
N LEU A 47 -3.71 2.28 10.56
CA LEU A 47 -2.82 1.70 11.56
C LEU A 47 -1.95 0.60 10.98
N LEU A 48 -2.55 -0.33 10.21
CA LEU A 48 -1.80 -1.39 9.53
C LEU A 48 -0.75 -0.80 8.58
N LEU A 49 -1.12 0.19 7.77
CA LEU A 49 -0.20 0.85 6.85
C LEU A 49 0.97 1.52 7.61
N GLN A 50 0.68 2.26 8.68
CA GLN A 50 1.71 2.95 9.47
C GLN A 50 2.66 1.96 10.15
N VAL A 51 2.14 0.89 10.74
CA VAL A 51 2.98 -0.13 11.41
C VAL A 51 3.81 -0.90 10.38
N SER A 52 3.27 -1.17 9.19
CA SER A 52 3.98 -1.92 8.15
C SER A 52 5.06 -1.12 7.44
N LEU A 53 4.85 0.19 7.21
CA LEU A 53 5.73 0.98 6.35
C LEU A 53 6.43 2.13 7.07
N GLY A 54 5.90 2.59 8.21
CA GLY A 54 6.34 3.84 8.84
C GLY A 54 6.39 4.99 7.83
N ASP A 55 7.48 5.74 7.85
CA ASP A 55 7.77 6.85 6.95
C ASP A 55 8.65 6.45 5.73
N GLU A 56 8.93 5.15 5.56
CA GLU A 56 9.77 4.68 4.45
C GLU A 56 9.11 4.92 3.09
N ASP A 57 9.97 5.16 2.09
CA ASP A 57 9.62 5.04 0.68
C ASP A 57 9.06 3.64 0.41
N ALA A 58 7.91 3.55 -0.25
CA ALA A 58 7.27 2.28 -0.55
C ALA A 58 6.50 2.35 -1.88
N TYR A 59 6.22 1.18 -2.44
CA TYR A 59 5.29 1.05 -3.57
C TYR A 59 4.27 -0.05 -3.33
N LEU A 60 3.21 -0.01 -4.14
CA LEU A 60 2.17 -1.04 -4.19
C LEU A 60 1.59 -1.15 -5.59
N LEU A 61 0.90 -2.27 -5.83
CA LEU A 61 -0.03 -2.44 -6.93
C LEU A 61 -1.46 -2.37 -6.38
N VAL A 62 -2.36 -1.70 -7.10
CA VAL A 62 -3.77 -1.60 -6.73
C VAL A 62 -4.63 -1.75 -7.98
N PHE A 63 -5.67 -2.59 -7.90
CA PHE A 63 -6.61 -2.74 -9.00
C PHE A 63 -7.20 -1.41 -9.47
N SER A 64 -7.24 -1.20 -10.79
CA SER A 64 -7.68 0.06 -11.39
C SER A 64 -9.16 0.37 -11.15
N PHE A 65 -9.99 -0.65 -10.88
CA PHE A 65 -11.40 -0.47 -10.51
C PHE A 65 -11.63 -0.18 -9.02
N ASN A 66 -10.62 -0.36 -8.15
CA ASN A 66 -10.79 -0.25 -6.70
C ASN A 66 -10.61 1.20 -6.23
N GLU A 67 -11.55 2.07 -6.59
CA GLU A 67 -11.50 3.50 -6.26
C GLU A 67 -11.39 3.76 -4.75
N ARG A 68 -11.97 2.88 -3.91
CA ARG A 68 -11.88 2.99 -2.45
C ARG A 68 -10.43 2.84 -1.98
N ALA A 69 -9.72 1.83 -2.47
CA ALA A 69 -8.31 1.63 -2.15
C ALA A 69 -7.43 2.76 -2.72
N GLN A 70 -7.69 3.20 -3.95
CA GLN A 70 -6.94 4.31 -4.55
C GLN A 70 -7.08 5.60 -3.74
N ARG A 71 -8.31 5.97 -3.32
CA ARG A 71 -8.53 7.14 -2.44
C ARG A 71 -7.81 6.99 -1.10
N PHE A 72 -7.83 5.78 -0.52
CA PHE A 72 -7.07 5.49 0.70
C PHE A 72 -5.57 5.71 0.49
N TYR A 73 -4.95 5.07 -0.50
CA TYR A 73 -3.51 5.22 -0.74
C TYR A 73 -3.11 6.65 -1.11
N SER A 74 -3.91 7.36 -1.91
CA SER A 74 -3.70 8.77 -2.21
C SER A 74 -3.65 9.63 -0.96
N LYS A 75 -4.59 9.45 -0.02
CA LYS A 75 -4.59 10.13 1.27
C LYS A 75 -3.33 9.84 2.10
N HIS A 76 -2.72 8.67 1.89
CA HIS A 76 -1.51 8.23 2.58
C HIS A 76 -0.22 8.49 1.79
N GLY A 77 -0.26 9.39 0.80
CA GLY A 77 0.92 9.91 0.10
C GLY A 77 1.41 9.06 -1.08
N PHE A 78 0.66 8.03 -1.46
CA PHE A 78 0.95 7.28 -2.67
C PHE A 78 0.36 7.99 -3.89
N HIS A 79 1.08 7.93 -5.01
CA HIS A 79 0.64 8.51 -6.27
C HIS A 79 0.83 7.49 -7.39
N HIS A 80 -0.12 7.46 -8.32
CA HIS A 80 -0.01 6.64 -9.53
C HIS A 80 1.22 7.05 -10.35
N THR A 81 2.06 6.09 -10.75
CA THR A 81 3.26 6.37 -11.56
C THR A 81 3.00 6.42 -13.07
N GLY A 82 1.80 6.02 -13.50
CA GLY A 82 1.47 5.82 -14.91
C GLY A 82 1.75 4.40 -15.41
N ASP A 83 2.39 3.54 -14.60
CA ASP A 83 2.61 2.15 -14.95
C ASP A 83 1.44 1.27 -14.49
N SER A 84 1.00 0.38 -15.37
CA SER A 84 0.01 -0.66 -15.08
C SER A 84 0.51 -2.03 -15.51
N GLN A 85 -0.07 -3.08 -14.92
CA GLN A 85 0.14 -4.47 -15.32
C GLN A 85 -1.15 -5.26 -15.18
N THR A 86 -1.28 -6.36 -15.92
CA THR A 86 -2.32 -7.36 -15.65
C THR A 86 -1.85 -8.25 -14.51
N ASP A 87 -2.64 -8.33 -13.44
CA ASP A 87 -2.40 -9.29 -12.37
C ASP A 87 -2.54 -10.73 -12.92
N PRO A 88 -1.52 -11.58 -12.81
CA PRO A 88 -1.56 -12.93 -13.38
C PRO A 88 -2.56 -13.85 -12.69
N GLY A 89 -2.97 -13.57 -11.45
CA GLY A 89 -3.91 -14.41 -10.70
C GLY A 89 -5.37 -14.15 -11.06
N THR A 90 -5.72 -12.89 -11.33
CA THR A 90 -7.10 -12.43 -11.54
C THR A 90 -7.39 -12.01 -12.97
N GLY A 91 -6.36 -11.70 -13.76
CA GLY A 91 -6.49 -11.12 -15.10
C GLY A 91 -6.97 -9.66 -15.11
N LEU A 92 -7.06 -9.01 -13.95
CA LEU A 92 -7.50 -7.64 -13.81
C LEU A 92 -6.30 -6.68 -13.87
N GLU A 93 -6.54 -5.46 -14.33
CA GLU A 93 -5.50 -4.44 -14.38
C GLU A 93 -5.21 -3.89 -12.96
N GLU A 94 -3.93 -3.83 -12.62
CA GLU A 94 -3.40 -3.15 -11.46
C GLU A 94 -2.50 -1.99 -11.87
N GLN A 95 -2.60 -0.91 -11.13
CA GLN A 95 -1.81 0.29 -11.28
C GLN A 95 -0.72 0.33 -10.23
N ARG A 96 0.46 0.82 -10.60
CA ARG A 96 1.58 1.01 -9.69
C ARG A 96 1.52 2.37 -9.03
N TRP A 97 1.57 2.36 -7.71
CA TRP A 97 1.51 3.56 -6.89
C TRP A 97 2.73 3.63 -5.99
N VAL A 98 3.37 4.80 -5.92
CA VAL A 98 4.61 5.02 -5.18
C VAL A 98 4.41 6.14 -4.16
N ARG A 99 4.92 5.92 -2.95
CA ARG A 99 5.12 6.93 -1.92
C ARG A 99 6.62 7.11 -1.73
N ARG A 100 7.08 8.35 -1.84
CA ARG A 100 8.41 8.76 -1.41
C ARG A 100 8.24 9.60 -0.15
N GLY A 101 8.96 9.29 0.91
CA GLY A 101 9.09 10.19 2.06
C GLY A 101 9.64 11.54 1.60
N LEU A 102 9.41 12.60 2.38
CA LEU A 102 9.90 13.96 2.12
C LEU A 102 11.44 14.02 2.15
N GLN A 103 12.09 13.49 1.13
CA GLN A 103 13.50 13.68 0.82
C GLN A 103 13.69 13.57 -0.69
N GLN A 104 13.15 14.52 -1.47
CA GLN A 104 13.77 15.10 -2.67
C GLN A 104 13.08 16.43 -3.02
N ALA A 105 13.31 17.47 -2.21
CA ALA A 105 13.30 18.82 -2.78
C ALA A 105 14.68 19.01 -3.43
N PRO A 106 14.78 19.35 -4.73
CA PRO A 106 16.07 19.70 -5.30
C PRO A 106 16.61 20.92 -4.55
N PHE A 107 17.87 20.85 -4.11
CA PHE A 107 18.60 22.05 -3.69
C PHE A 107 18.50 23.07 -4.83
N ARG A 108 17.89 24.22 -4.54
CA ARG A 108 18.03 25.43 -5.35
C ARG A 108 19.20 26.24 -4.84
#